data_AF-G3UPE6-F1
#
_entry.id   AF-G3UPE6-F1
#
_cell.length_a   1.000
_cell.length_b   1.000
_cell.length_c   1.000
_cell.angle_alpha   90.00
_cell.angle_beta   90.00
_cell.angle_gamma   90.00
#
_symmetry.space_group_name_H-M   'P 1'
#
loop_
_entity.id
_entity.type
_entity.pdbx_description
1 polymer ?
#
loop_
_entity_poly.entity_id
_entity_poly.type
_entity_poly.pdbx_seq_one_letter_code
_entity_poly.pdbx_strand_id
1 'polypeptide(L)'
;MSAAGRAREPEAEMPATEKDLADDAPWKRIQQNTFTRWCNEHLKCVQKRVGNLQTDLGDGLRLIALLEVLSQKKLGRRYNARPTFRQMQLENVSVALEFLERENIK
;
A
#
# COMPACT_ATOMS: atom_id res chain seq x y z
N MET A 1 -1.01 -33.03 -47.32
CA MET A 1 -1.96 -32.08 -46.70
C MET A 1 -1.29 -31.51 -45.47
N SER A 2 -0.92 -30.23 -45.53
CA SER A 2 -0.10 -29.55 -44.52
C SER A 2 -0.98 -29.06 -43.36
N ALA A 3 -0.66 -29.46 -42.13
CA ALA A 3 -1.26 -28.90 -40.93
C ALA A 3 -0.54 -27.58 -40.61
N ALA A 4 -1.24 -26.46 -40.80
CA ALA A 4 -0.72 -25.14 -40.47
C ALA A 4 -0.53 -25.00 -38.96
N GLY A 5 0.71 -24.83 -38.52
CA GLY A 5 1.04 -24.47 -37.15
C GLY A 5 0.48 -23.09 -36.80
N ARG A 6 -0.36 -23.05 -35.76
CA ARG A 6 -0.93 -21.83 -35.20
C ARG A 6 0.21 -20.92 -34.72
N ALA A 7 0.43 -19.81 -35.42
CA ALA A 7 1.37 -18.78 -35.00
C ALA A 7 0.98 -18.28 -33.60
N ARG A 8 1.96 -18.21 -32.68
CA ARG A 8 1.83 -17.46 -31.43
C ARG A 8 1.59 -16.00 -31.80
N GLU A 9 0.45 -15.46 -31.41
CA GLU A 9 0.21 -14.01 -31.44
C GLU A 9 1.27 -13.34 -30.54
N PRO A 10 1.91 -12.25 -30.98
CA PRO A 10 2.83 -11.52 -30.14
C PRO A 10 2.03 -10.87 -29.00
N GLU A 11 2.45 -11.09 -27.76
CA GLU A 11 1.95 -10.33 -26.60
C GLU A 11 2.20 -8.85 -26.91
N ALA A 12 1.12 -8.11 -27.18
CA ALA A 12 1.20 -6.70 -27.52
C ALA A 12 1.83 -5.94 -26.35
N GLU A 13 3.08 -5.54 -26.52
CA GLU A 13 3.78 -4.64 -25.62
C GLU A 13 3.05 -3.29 -25.69
N MET A 14 2.23 -3.01 -24.67
CA MET A 14 1.44 -1.78 -24.62
C MET A 14 2.38 -0.55 -24.63
N PRO A 15 2.16 0.42 -25.54
CA PRO A 15 3.00 1.62 -25.62
C PRO A 15 2.89 2.45 -24.35
N ALA A 16 4.01 3.06 -23.93
CA ALA A 16 4.13 3.83 -22.68
C ALA A 16 3.04 4.90 -22.49
N THR A 17 2.51 5.45 -23.58
CA THR A 17 1.43 6.44 -23.59
C THR A 17 0.10 5.90 -23.03
N GLU A 18 -0.24 4.63 -23.26
CA GLU A 18 -1.43 3.99 -22.65
C GLU A 18 -1.23 3.74 -21.14
N LYS A 19 0.01 3.50 -20.72
CA LYS A 19 0.37 3.29 -19.32
C LYS A 19 0.25 4.60 -18.51
N ASP A 20 0.66 5.72 -19.09
CA ASP A 20 0.51 7.04 -18.49
C ASP A 20 -0.97 7.45 -18.38
N LEU A 21 -1.78 7.17 -19.41
CA LEU A 21 -3.24 7.35 -19.36
C LEU A 21 -3.94 6.51 -18.28
N ALA A 22 -3.41 5.31 -18.00
CA ALA A 22 -3.93 4.46 -16.95
C ALA A 22 -3.65 5.02 -15.54
N ASP A 23 -2.56 5.76 -15.35
CA ASP A 23 -2.20 6.39 -14.06
C ASP A 23 -3.07 7.59 -13.70
N ASP A 24 -3.64 8.28 -14.68
CA ASP A 24 -4.57 9.41 -14.48
C ASP A 24 -6.05 9.02 -14.55
N ALA A 25 -6.37 7.72 -14.51
CA ALA A 25 -7.74 7.26 -14.57
C ALA A 25 -8.57 7.86 -13.39
N PRO A 26 -9.73 8.50 -13.64
CA PRO A 26 -10.48 9.22 -12.61
C PRO A 26 -10.83 8.40 -11.36
N TRP A 27 -11.02 7.09 -11.52
CA TRP A 27 -11.33 6.18 -10.42
C TRP A 27 -10.16 6.02 -9.44
N LYS A 28 -8.90 6.12 -9.88
CA LYS A 28 -7.72 6.07 -9.00
C LYS A 28 -7.76 7.24 -7.99
N ARG A 29 -8.08 8.44 -8.47
CA ARG A 29 -8.24 9.64 -7.62
C ARG A 29 -9.38 9.49 -6.62
N ILE A 30 -10.52 8.93 -7.04
CA ILE A 30 -11.68 8.66 -6.16
C ILE A 30 -11.28 7.66 -5.07
N GLN A 31 -10.60 6.57 -5.45
CA GLN A 31 -10.14 5.55 -4.53
C GLN A 31 -9.13 6.11 -3.51
N GLN A 32 -8.14 6.88 -3.98
CA GLN A 32 -7.15 7.51 -3.11
C GLN A 32 -7.81 8.45 -2.09
N ASN A 33 -8.77 9.29 -2.53
CA ASN A 33 -9.51 10.18 -1.63
C ASN A 33 -10.33 9.40 -0.60
N THR A 34 -11.00 8.34 -1.05
CA THR A 34 -11.84 7.49 -0.19
C THR A 34 -10.99 6.80 0.88
N PHE A 35 -9.89 6.15 0.48
CA PHE A 35 -8.99 5.49 1.42
C PHE A 35 -8.28 6.47 2.34
N THR A 36 -7.89 7.65 1.84
CA THR A 36 -7.27 8.67 2.69
C THR A 36 -8.23 9.15 3.79
N ARG A 37 -9.52 9.37 3.44
CA ARG A 37 -10.55 9.73 4.43
C ARG A 37 -10.81 8.59 5.42
N TRP A 38 -10.91 7.36 4.92
CA TRP A 38 -11.10 6.18 5.77
C TRP A 38 -9.95 6.00 6.77
N CYS A 39 -8.70 6.10 6.33
CA CYS A 39 -7.53 6.06 7.22
C CYS A 39 -7.58 7.17 8.27
N ASN A 40 -7.98 8.40 7.87
CA ASN A 40 -8.05 9.54 8.78
C ASN A 40 -9.15 9.41 9.83
N GLU A 41 -10.28 8.78 9.50
CA GLU A 41 -11.35 8.53 10.48
C GLU A 41 -10.84 7.63 11.62
N HIS A 42 -10.09 6.59 11.30
CA HIS A 42 -9.48 5.69 12.29
C HIS A 42 -8.30 6.34 13.01
N LEU A 43 -7.45 7.08 12.33
CA LEU A 43 -6.25 7.70 12.93
C LEU A 43 -6.57 8.91 13.82
N LYS A 44 -7.77 9.48 13.73
CA LYS A 44 -8.21 10.63 14.54
C LYS A 44 -8.10 10.36 16.04
N CYS A 45 -8.43 9.15 16.50
CA CYS A 45 -8.41 8.81 17.93
C CYS A 45 -6.98 8.75 18.53
N VAL A 46 -5.96 8.62 17.67
CA VAL A 46 -4.54 8.63 18.06
C VAL A 46 -3.80 9.88 17.58
N GLN A 47 -4.54 10.93 17.22
CA GLN A 47 -4.02 12.24 16.79
C GLN A 47 -3.03 12.14 15.61
N LYS A 48 -3.30 11.24 14.67
CA LYS A 48 -2.52 11.10 13.43
C LYS A 48 -3.40 11.40 12.22
N ARG A 49 -2.75 11.82 11.13
CA ARG A 49 -3.41 12.13 9.85
C ARG A 49 -2.51 11.78 8.69
N VAL A 50 -3.11 11.29 7.62
CA VAL A 50 -2.56 11.07 6.28
C VAL A 50 -3.03 12.22 5.38
N GLY A 51 -2.08 12.95 4.81
CA GLY A 51 -2.30 13.94 3.76
C GLY A 51 -2.15 13.32 2.37
N ASN A 52 -1.08 12.55 2.16
CA ASN A 52 -0.82 11.83 0.92
C ASN A 52 -0.58 10.35 1.21
N LEU A 53 -1.52 9.51 0.76
CA LEU A 53 -1.48 8.06 0.99
C LEU A 53 -0.23 7.38 0.40
N GLN A 54 0.33 7.91 -0.69
CA GLN A 54 1.50 7.35 -1.36
C GLN A 54 2.80 7.52 -0.55
N THR A 55 2.90 8.59 0.24
CA THR A 55 4.12 8.95 0.96
C THR A 55 4.02 8.72 2.46
N ASP A 56 2.87 9.03 3.06
CA ASP A 56 2.77 9.20 4.52
C ASP A 56 2.74 7.88 5.29
N LEU A 57 2.56 6.76 4.59
CA LEU A 57 2.65 5.40 5.14
C LEU A 57 4.07 4.82 5.00
N GLY A 58 4.95 5.44 4.22
CA GLY A 58 6.24 4.87 3.81
C GLY A 58 7.25 4.70 4.95
N ASP A 59 7.14 5.49 6.02
CA ASP A 59 7.98 5.36 7.21
C ASP A 59 7.51 4.28 8.22
N GLY A 60 6.35 3.68 7.93
CA GLY A 60 5.69 2.64 8.71
C GLY A 60 4.94 3.14 9.96
N LEU A 61 5.15 4.37 10.44
CA LEU A 61 4.59 4.81 11.73
C LEU A 61 3.08 4.96 11.70
N ARG A 62 2.53 5.56 10.62
CA ARG A 62 1.08 5.70 10.46
C ARG A 62 0.41 4.39 10.11
N LEU A 63 1.10 3.53 9.36
CA LEU A 63 0.62 2.18 9.04
C LEU A 63 0.45 1.36 10.31
N ILE A 64 1.48 1.30 11.16
CA ILE A 64 1.42 0.61 12.45
C ILE A 64 0.27 1.16 13.31
N ALA A 65 0.17 2.48 13.46
CA ALA A 65 -0.89 3.09 14.27
C ALA A 65 -2.29 2.74 13.75
N LEU A 66 -2.48 2.72 12.42
CA LEU A 66 -3.73 2.33 11.80
C LEU A 66 -4.08 0.87 12.12
N LEU A 67 -3.11 -0.06 12.00
CA LEU A 67 -3.31 -1.47 12.33
C LEU A 67 -3.64 -1.69 13.81
N GLU A 68 -2.98 -0.96 14.73
CA GLU A 68 -3.30 -1.04 16.16
C GLU A 68 -4.73 -0.58 16.45
N VAL A 69 -5.17 0.52 15.82
CA VAL A 69 -6.55 1.01 15.96
C VAL A 69 -7.55 0.03 15.36
N LEU A 70 -7.30 -0.50 14.17
CA LEU A 70 -8.24 -1.42 13.53
C LEU A 70 -8.37 -2.75 14.27
N SER A 71 -7.25 -3.30 14.74
CA SER A 71 -7.22 -4.60 15.43
C SER A 71 -7.53 -4.51 16.91
N GLN A 72 -7.47 -3.32 17.52
CA GLN A 72 -7.50 -3.10 18.97
C GLN A 72 -6.40 -3.90 19.70
N LYS A 73 -5.28 -4.19 19.01
CA LYS A 73 -4.12 -4.93 19.54
C LYS A 73 -2.84 -4.12 19.35
N LYS A 74 -1.82 -4.44 20.15
CA LYS A 74 -0.45 -3.95 19.93
C LYS A 74 0.30 -4.94 19.03
N LEU A 75 1.18 -4.45 18.15
CA LEU A 75 1.94 -5.31 17.23
C LEU A 75 2.92 -6.27 17.95
N GLY A 76 3.19 -6.05 19.24
CA GLY A 76 4.02 -6.92 20.07
C GLY A 76 5.53 -6.86 19.79
N ARG A 77 5.95 -6.36 18.63
CA ARG A 77 7.34 -6.07 18.28
C ARG A 77 7.67 -4.59 18.47
N ARG A 78 8.92 -4.29 18.83
CA ARG A 78 9.45 -2.93 18.84
C ARG A 78 9.61 -2.44 17.41
N TYR A 79 9.30 -1.17 17.19
CA TYR A 79 9.52 -0.46 15.94
C TYR A 79 10.22 0.87 16.22
N ASN A 80 10.80 1.45 15.19
CA ASN A 80 11.58 2.69 15.26
C ASN A 80 10.67 3.91 15.34
N ALA A 81 10.58 4.55 16.51
CA ALA A 81 9.77 5.75 16.71
C ALA A 81 10.26 7.00 15.95
N ARG A 82 11.52 7.00 15.50
CA ARG A 82 12.15 8.06 14.70
C ARG A 82 12.92 7.45 13.52
N PRO A 83 12.24 7.00 12.46
CA PRO A 83 12.87 6.30 11.34
C PRO A 83 13.55 7.29 10.36
N THR A 84 14.75 7.76 10.71
CA THR A 84 15.52 8.73 9.92
C THR A 84 16.23 8.10 8.71
N PHE A 85 16.49 6.80 8.75
CA PHE A 85 17.13 6.06 7.67
C PHE A 85 16.14 5.12 6.99
N ARG A 86 16.32 4.92 5.67
CA ARG A 86 15.49 4.01 4.87
C ARG A 86 15.41 2.61 5.47
N GLN A 87 16.50 2.09 6.04
CA GLN A 87 16.50 0.78 6.69
C GLN A 87 15.51 0.71 7.87
N MET A 88 15.42 1.76 8.68
CA MET A 88 14.50 1.82 9.83
C MET A 88 13.04 1.93 9.37
N GLN A 89 12.80 2.64 8.27
CA GLN A 89 11.46 2.74 7.65
C GLN A 89 11.01 1.38 7.13
N LEU A 90 11.89 0.66 6.41
CA LEU A 90 11.63 -0.69 5.93
C LEU A 90 11.35 -1.65 7.08
N GLU A 91 12.14 -1.60 8.16
CA GLU A 91 11.92 -2.43 9.35
C GLU A 91 10.54 -2.17 9.97
N ASN A 92 10.11 -0.91 10.09
CA ASN A 92 8.78 -0.58 10.59
C ASN A 92 7.67 -1.15 9.70
N VAL A 93 7.80 -1.01 8.39
CA VAL A 93 6.83 -1.58 7.43
C VAL A 93 6.82 -3.10 7.51
N SER A 94 7.97 -3.75 7.59
CA SER A 94 8.06 -5.22 7.76
C SER A 94 7.33 -5.68 9.02
N VAL A 95 7.48 -4.97 10.15
CA VAL A 95 6.76 -5.28 11.40
C VAL A 95 5.25 -5.18 11.20
N ALA A 96 4.76 -4.18 10.46
CA ALA A 96 3.34 -4.05 10.14
C ALA A 96 2.82 -5.19 9.24
N LEU A 97 3.60 -5.59 8.23
CA LEU A 97 3.23 -6.68 7.33
C LEU A 97 3.24 -8.05 8.04
N GLU A 98 4.25 -8.33 8.86
CA GLU A 98 4.30 -9.54 9.69
C GLU A 98 3.07 -9.66 10.61
N PHE A 99 2.56 -8.54 11.12
CA PHE A 99 1.34 -8.53 11.94
C PHE A 99 0.12 -8.97 11.13
N LEU A 100 -0.04 -8.46 9.90
CA LEU A 100 -1.13 -8.85 9.02
C LEU A 100 -1.09 -10.34 8.67
N GLU A 101 0.10 -10.88 8.39
CA GLU A 101 0.31 -12.31 8.12
C GLU A 101 -0.10 -13.17 9.32
N ARG A 102 0.29 -12.77 10.54
CA ARG A 102 -0.07 -13.50 11.77
C ARG A 102 -1.57 -13.47 12.06
N GLU A 103 -2.25 -12.39 11.71
CA GLU A 103 -3.71 -12.26 11.84
C GLU A 103 -4.47 -12.90 10.66
N ASN A 104 -3.75 -13.55 9.73
CA ASN A 104 -4.29 -14.26 8.57
C ASN A 104 -5.13 -13.36 7.64
N ILE A 105 -4.71 -12.10 7.48
CA ILE A 105 -5.28 -11.13 6.55
C ILE A 105 -4.55 -11.26 5.21
N LYS A 106 -5.28 -11.62 4.14
CA LYS A 106 -4.75 -11.81 2.78
C LYS A 106 -5.09 -10.65 1.86
#